data_AF-A0A7K4HBI6-F1
#
_entry.id   AF-A0A7K4HBI6-F1
#
_cell.length_a   1.000
_cell.length_b   1.000
_cell.length_c   1.000
_cell.angle_alpha   90.00
_cell.angle_beta   90.00
_cell.angle_gamma   90.00
#
_symmetry.space_group_name_H-M   'P 1'
#
loop_
_entity.id
_entity.type
_entity.pdbx_description
1 polymer ?
#
loop_
_entity_poly.entity_id
_entity_poly.type
_entity_poly.pdbx_seq_one_letter_code
_entity_poly.pdbx_strand_id
1 'polypeptide(L)'
;MSADQLKLVLYMKNMFSDLIYINSVIATELVKITENLAAIRHGEDFLEESTCTTEHDELNQEIINILDKYNKTSSEVIRMERLKKHILKHLGE
;
A
#
# COMPACT_ATOMS: atom_id res chain seq x y z
N MET A 1 4.77 -16.00 30.03
CA MET A 1 4.47 -16.62 28.71
C MET A 1 5.55 -17.66 28.44
N SER A 2 5.19 -18.88 28.05
CA SER A 2 6.18 -19.93 27.76
C SER A 2 6.97 -19.61 26.49
N ALA A 3 8.13 -20.24 26.30
CA ALA A 3 8.93 -20.08 25.08
C ALA A 3 8.14 -20.48 23.82
N ASP A 4 7.29 -21.51 23.92
CA ASP A 4 6.47 -21.97 22.79
C ASP A 4 5.32 -21.00 22.48
N GLN A 5 4.71 -20.41 23.51
CA GLN A 5 3.72 -19.34 23.31
C GLN A 5 4.35 -18.13 22.63
N LEU A 6 5.59 -17.74 23.00
CA LEU A 6 6.31 -16.66 22.35
C LEU A 6 6.58 -16.95 20.87
N LYS A 7 7.05 -18.16 20.54
CA LYS A 7 7.30 -18.59 19.16
C LYS A 7 6.02 -18.52 18.32
N LEU A 8 4.90 -18.99 18.86
CA LEU A 8 3.62 -18.96 18.18
C LEU A 8 3.17 -17.53 17.89
N VAL A 9 3.28 -16.63 18.88
CA VAL A 9 2.91 -15.20 18.71
C VAL A 9 3.79 -14.53 17.64
N LEU A 10 5.10 -14.79 17.65
CA LEU A 10 6.00 -14.25 16.62
C LEU A 10 5.69 -14.79 15.23
N TYR A 11 5.38 -16.08 15.11
CA TYR A 11 4.96 -16.69 13.85
C TYR A 11 3.68 -16.04 13.31
N MET A 12 2.65 -15.89 14.16
CA MET A 12 1.40 -15.22 13.77
C MET A 12 1.63 -13.75 13.39
N LYS A 13 2.47 -13.02 14.14
CA LYS A 13 2.81 -11.62 13.80
C LYS A 13 3.44 -11.53 12.42
N ASN A 14 4.34 -12.45 12.07
CA ASN A 14 4.98 -12.45 10.76
C ASN A 14 3.96 -12.75 9.64
N MET A 15 3.07 -13.72 9.85
CA MET A 15 1.98 -13.99 8.90
C MET A 15 1.08 -12.76 8.69
N PHE A 16 0.70 -12.07 9.77
CA PHE A 16 -0.12 -10.85 9.65
C PHE A 16 0.63 -9.73 8.95
N SER A 17 1.91 -9.57 9.23
CA SER A 17 2.77 -8.59 8.55
C SER A 17 2.83 -8.83 7.04
N ASP A 18 2.93 -10.09 6.62
CA ASP A 18 2.89 -10.50 5.21
C ASP A 18 1.51 -10.26 4.57
N LEU A 19 0.43 -10.59 5.28
CA LEU A 19 -0.93 -10.32 4.84
C LEU A 19 -1.19 -8.82 4.67
N ILE A 20 -0.79 -7.99 5.62
CA ILE A 20 -0.92 -6.53 5.52
C ILE A 20 -0.18 -6.05 4.27
N TYR A 21 1.05 -6.51 4.07
CA TYR A 21 1.85 -6.12 2.90
C TYR A 21 1.19 -6.48 1.56
N ILE A 22 0.71 -7.72 1.40
CA ILE A 22 0.06 -8.16 0.16
C ILE A 22 -1.23 -7.37 -0.08
N ASN A 23 -2.03 -7.14 0.96
CA ASN A 23 -3.25 -6.34 0.84
C ASN A 23 -2.96 -4.89 0.45
N SER A 24 -1.89 -4.30 0.99
CA SER A 24 -1.44 -2.96 0.60
C SER A 24 -1.08 -2.89 -0.89
N VAL A 25 -0.34 -3.88 -1.41
CA VAL A 25 -0.02 -3.96 -2.85
C VAL A 25 -1.29 -4.05 -3.69
N ILE A 26 -2.20 -4.98 -3.35
CA ILE A 26 -3.45 -5.17 -4.10
C ILE A 26 -4.27 -3.88 -4.11
N ALA A 27 -4.41 -3.22 -2.96
CA ALA A 27 -5.17 -1.97 -2.84
C ALA A 27 -4.58 -0.88 -3.74
N THR A 28 -3.25 -0.71 -3.75
CA THR A 28 -2.58 0.31 -4.58
C THR A 28 -2.71 0.02 -6.08
N GLU A 29 -2.69 -1.25 -6.48
CA GLU A 29 -2.92 -1.63 -7.88
C GLU A 29 -4.37 -1.39 -8.32
N LEU A 30 -5.34 -1.66 -7.44
CA LEU A 30 -6.76 -1.40 -7.73
C LEU A 30 -7.06 0.10 -7.88
N VAL A 31 -6.40 0.94 -7.08
CA VAL A 31 -6.45 2.41 -7.24
C VAL A 31 -5.97 2.80 -8.65
N LYS A 32 -4.79 2.32 -9.07
CA LYS A 32 -4.25 2.63 -10.40
C LYS A 32 -5.10 2.08 -11.55
N ILE A 33 -5.67 0.89 -11.40
CA ILE A 33 -6.61 0.34 -12.39
C ILE A 33 -7.84 1.24 -12.52
N THR A 34 -8.37 1.75 -11.41
CA THR A 34 -9.52 2.66 -11.41
C THR A 34 -9.21 3.97 -12.11
N GLU A 35 -8.04 4.57 -11.83
CA GLU A 35 -7.58 5.79 -12.50
C GLU A 35 -7.44 5.59 -14.01
N ASN A 36 -6.74 4.52 -14.42
CA ASN A 36 -6.53 4.21 -15.83
C ASN A 36 -7.86 3.97 -16.55
N LEU A 37 -8.81 3.29 -15.90
CA LEU A 37 -10.14 3.07 -16.49
C LEU A 37 -10.93 4.38 -16.64
N ALA A 38 -10.82 5.29 -15.67
CA ALA A 38 -11.44 6.61 -15.75
C ALA A 38 -10.84 7.44 -16.90
N ALA A 39 -9.52 7.47 -17.04
CA ALA A 39 -8.84 8.13 -18.15
C ALA A 39 -9.24 7.57 -19.51
N ILE A 40 -9.29 6.24 -19.66
CA ILE A 40 -9.73 5.59 -20.92
C ILE A 40 -11.15 6.01 -21.30
N ARG A 41 -12.03 6.22 -20.32
CA ARG A 41 -13.44 6.55 -20.56
C ARG A 41 -13.67 8.04 -20.82
N HIS A 42 -12.96 8.91 -20.13
CA HIS A 42 -13.25 10.35 -20.08
C HIS A 42 -12.15 11.24 -20.69
N GLY A 43 -11.01 10.66 -21.07
CA GLY A 43 -9.79 11.40 -21.46
C GLY A 43 -8.86 11.61 -20.27
N GLU A 44 -7.56 11.84 -20.53
CA GLU A 44 -6.56 12.09 -19.48
C GLU A 44 -6.87 13.38 -18.69
N ASP A 45 -7.37 14.42 -19.38
CA ASP A 45 -7.81 15.68 -18.79
C ASP A 45 -8.82 15.50 -17.63
N PHE A 46 -9.64 14.44 -17.68
CA PHE A 46 -10.58 14.13 -16.60
C PHE A 46 -9.89 13.81 -15.27
N LEU A 47 -8.73 13.16 -15.30
CA LEU A 47 -7.99 12.86 -14.06
C LEU A 47 -7.39 14.13 -13.45
N GLU A 48 -6.96 15.09 -14.27
CA GLU A 48 -6.41 16.37 -13.81
C GLU A 48 -7.50 17.31 -13.27
N GLU A 49 -8.68 17.31 -13.90
CA GLU A 49 -9.80 18.17 -13.52
C GLU A 49 -10.66 17.62 -12.37
N SER A 50 -10.50 16.34 -12.03
CA SER A 50 -11.28 15.68 -10.96
C SER A 50 -10.52 15.56 -9.65
N THR A 51 -11.25 15.39 -8.55
CA THR A 51 -10.67 15.10 -7.22
C THR A 51 -10.13 13.67 -7.09
N CYS A 52 -10.30 12.84 -8.13
CA CYS A 52 -9.97 11.42 -8.16
C CYS A 52 -8.51 11.16 -7.75
N THR A 53 -7.58 11.93 -8.31
CA THR A 53 -6.14 11.82 -8.03
C THR A 53 -5.82 12.14 -6.56
N THR A 54 -6.42 13.21 -6.03
CA THR A 54 -6.22 13.61 -4.62
C THR A 54 -6.79 12.58 -3.66
N GLU A 55 -8.01 12.09 -3.90
CA GLU A 55 -8.66 11.07 -3.05
C GLU A 55 -7.86 9.77 -3.05
N HIS A 56 -7.33 9.36 -4.21
CA HIS A 56 -6.50 8.17 -4.33
C HIS A 56 -5.13 8.33 -3.68
N ASP A 57 -4.53 9.52 -3.71
CA ASP A 57 -3.30 9.82 -2.97
C ASP A 57 -3.50 9.75 -1.46
N GLU A 58 -4.65 10.20 -0.95
CA GLU A 58 -5.03 10.05 0.46
C GLU A 58 -5.14 8.57 0.85
N LEU A 59 -5.79 7.75 0.03
CA LEU A 59 -5.89 6.30 0.24
C LEU A 59 -4.51 5.64 0.23
N ASN A 60 -3.65 6.00 -0.73
CA ASN A 60 -2.28 5.53 -0.82
C ASN A 60 -1.48 5.88 0.44
N GLN A 61 -1.66 7.11 0.96
CA GLN A 61 -1.00 7.54 2.19
C GLN A 61 -1.51 6.77 3.41
N GLU A 62 -2.81 6.48 3.50
CA GLU A 62 -3.38 5.65 4.55
C GLU A 62 -2.82 4.22 4.52
N ILE A 63 -2.70 3.63 3.33
CA ILE A 63 -2.09 2.31 3.13
C ILE A 63 -0.65 2.27 3.64
N ILE A 64 0.16 3.30 3.32
CA ILE A 64 1.53 3.42 3.83
C ILE A 64 1.55 3.59 5.35
N ASN A 65 0.61 4.34 5.93
CA ASN A 65 0.50 4.51 7.38
C ASN A 65 0.15 3.20 8.11
N ILE A 66 -0.71 2.36 7.52
CA ILE A 66 -1.02 1.02 8.05
C ILE A 66 0.24 0.15 8.03
N LEU A 67 1.00 0.16 6.93
CA LEU A 67 2.26 -0.57 6.85
C LEU A 67 3.25 -0.10 7.90
N ASP A 68 3.47 1.22 8.00
CA ASP A 68 4.39 1.75 9.00
C ASP A 68 3.98 1.30 10.40
N LYS A 69 2.69 1.36 10.74
CA LYS A 69 2.19 1.00 12.08
C LYS A 69 2.54 -0.42 12.49
N TYR A 70 2.44 -1.41 11.59
CA TYR A 70 2.55 -2.84 11.95
C TYR A 70 3.85 -3.52 11.51
N ASN A 71 4.55 -2.97 10.51
CA ASN A 71 5.70 -3.58 9.87
C ASN A 71 7.00 -2.85 10.28
N LYS A 72 7.54 -3.22 11.45
CA LYS A 72 8.65 -2.52 12.12
C LYS A 72 10.02 -3.23 12.08
N THR A 73 10.11 -4.47 11.61
CA THR A 73 11.42 -5.13 11.47
C THR A 73 12.22 -4.56 10.29
N SER A 74 13.54 -4.79 10.24
CA SER A 74 14.35 -4.26 9.15
C SER A 74 13.91 -4.74 7.77
N SER A 75 13.52 -6.01 7.61
CA SER A 75 13.01 -6.55 6.34
C SER A 75 11.65 -5.95 5.97
N GLU A 76 10.80 -5.74 6.97
CA GLU A 76 9.49 -5.12 6.86
C GLU A 76 9.55 -3.66 6.41
N VAL A 77 10.47 -2.89 7.00
CA VAL A 77 10.73 -1.50 6.60
C VAL A 77 11.26 -1.44 5.18
N ILE A 78 12.19 -2.33 4.79
CA ILE A 78 12.72 -2.37 3.42
C ILE A 78 11.60 -2.60 2.38
N ARG A 79 10.69 -3.54 2.62
CA ARG A 79 9.58 -3.78 1.67
C ARG A 79 8.55 -2.65 1.66
N MET A 80 8.29 -2.02 2.81
CA MET A 80 7.44 -0.83 2.88
C MET A 80 8.03 0.30 2.04
N GLU A 81 9.33 0.58 2.15
CA GLU A 81 9.99 1.61 1.34
C GLU A 81 9.98 1.27 -0.16
N ARG A 82 10.07 -0.02 -0.53
CA ARG A 82 9.90 -0.44 -1.93
C ARG A 82 8.50 -0.14 -2.45
N LEU A 83 7.45 -0.46 -1.68
CA LEU A 83 6.08 -0.18 -2.07
C LEU A 83 5.80 1.33 -2.10
N LYS A 84 6.26 2.08 -1.10
CA LYS A 84 6.19 3.55 -1.09
C LYS A 84 6.83 4.13 -2.35
N LYS A 85 8.01 3.65 -2.73
CA LYS A 85 8.67 4.06 -3.97
C LYS A 85 7.88 3.67 -5.22
N HIS A 86 7.27 2.49 -5.24
CA HIS A 86 6.40 2.04 -6.34
C HIS A 86 5.22 3.00 -6.54
N ILE A 87 4.48 3.29 -5.47
CA ILE A 87 3.34 4.22 -5.49
C ILE A 87 3.79 5.63 -5.91
N LEU A 88 4.83 6.17 -5.27
CA LEU A 88 5.26 7.56 -5.48
C LEU A 88 5.99 7.78 -6.81
N LYS A 89 6.57 6.75 -7.43
CA LYS A 89 7.18 6.87 -8.76
C LYS A 89 6.15 6.98 -9.89
N HIS A 90 4.89 6.67 -9.62
CA HIS A 90 3.81 6.90 -10.57
C HIS A 90 3.23 8.32 -10.48
N LEU A 91 3.78 9.22 -9.64
CA LEU A 91 3.34 10.62 -9.50
C LEU A 91 4.04 11.60 -10.48
N GLY A 92 4.58 11.12 -11.60
CA GLY A 92 5.08 12.01 -12.65
C GLY A 92 6.14 11.38 -13.55
N GLU A 93 5.70 10.93 -14.72
CA GLU A 93 6.35 11.18 -16.01
C GLU A 93 5.30 11.77 -16.95
#